data_AF-B8HJ29-F1
#
_entry.id   AF-B8HJ29-F1
#
_cell.length_a   1.000
_cell.length_b   1.000
_cell.length_c   1.000
_cell.angle_alpha   90.00
_cell.angle_beta   90.00
_cell.angle_gamma   90.00
#
_symmetry.space_group_name_H-M   'P 1'
#
loop_
_entity.id
_entity.type
_entity.pdbx_description
1 polymer ?
#
loop_
_entity_poly.entity_id
_entity_poly.type
_entity_poly.pdbx_seq_one_letter_code
_entity_poly.pdbx_strand_id
1 'polypeptide(L)'
;MTNTSGRRARTHRTPVDPSRFVHIDRPSNASLRGAVVTGIALSFLFGAAAGGAVLLPFHPENELLYLVGMAVGVVVANIVNVRVTLRSGRRRREDFIRCGGDPTGMTDMMFGVMRGQRTEKGEWYVPEQGSGDYQGI
;
A
#
# COMPACT_ATOMS: atom_id res chain seq x y z
N MET A 1 10.84 -25.76 -30.00
CA MET A 1 9.48 -25.19 -30.04
C MET A 1 9.22 -24.49 -28.72
N THR A 2 8.93 -23.19 -28.78
CA THR A 2 8.92 -22.24 -27.66
C THR A 2 7.62 -22.28 -26.86
N ASN A 3 7.72 -22.47 -25.54
CA ASN A 3 6.63 -22.33 -24.57
C ASN A 3 6.15 -20.87 -24.53
N THR A 4 4.92 -20.61 -24.94
CA THR A 4 4.26 -19.31 -24.77
C THR A 4 3.82 -19.15 -23.31
N SER A 5 4.57 -18.31 -22.60
CA SER A 5 4.31 -17.91 -21.21
C SER A 5 2.89 -17.37 -21.02
N GLY A 6 2.25 -17.80 -19.93
CA GLY A 6 0.91 -17.41 -19.51
C GLY A 6 0.67 -15.90 -19.49
N ARG A 7 -0.12 -15.44 -20.45
CA ARG A 7 -0.75 -14.12 -20.42
C ARG A 7 -1.98 -14.25 -19.53
N ARG A 8 -1.86 -13.91 -18.24
CA ARG A 8 -3.01 -13.78 -17.32
C ARG A 8 -4.10 -12.97 -18.02
N ALA A 9 -5.21 -13.63 -18.33
CA ALA A 9 -6.41 -12.99 -18.83
C ALA A 9 -6.78 -11.86 -17.85
N ARG A 10 -6.84 -10.63 -18.36
CA ARG A 10 -7.50 -9.54 -17.65
C ARG A 10 -8.95 -9.98 -17.48
N THR A 11 -9.34 -10.23 -16.25
CA THR A 11 -10.73 -10.49 -15.87
C THR A 11 -11.63 -9.44 -16.53
N HIS A 12 -12.68 -9.94 -17.18
CA HIS A 12 -13.73 -9.14 -17.80
C HIS A 12 -14.17 -8.01 -16.85
N ARG A 13 -14.22 -6.78 -17.37
CA ARG A 13 -14.89 -5.65 -16.68
C ARG A 13 -16.37 -6.00 -16.58
N THR A 14 -16.83 -6.44 -15.41
CA THR A 14 -18.26 -6.58 -15.15
C THR A 14 -18.91 -5.20 -15.06
N PRO A 15 -20.05 -4.97 -15.74
CA PRO A 15 -20.79 -3.72 -15.65
C PRO A 15 -21.26 -3.48 -14.20
N VAL A 16 -21.20 -2.22 -13.78
CA VAL A 16 -21.54 -1.78 -12.42
C VAL A 16 -23.05 -1.61 -12.32
N ASP A 17 -23.68 -2.32 -11.38
CA ASP A 17 -25.10 -2.21 -11.06
C ASP A 17 -25.30 -1.12 -9.98
N PRO A 18 -25.95 0.02 -10.29
CA PRO A 18 -26.17 1.11 -9.34
C PRO A 18 -27.04 0.71 -8.15
N SER A 19 -27.83 -0.36 -8.24
CA SER A 19 -28.67 -0.82 -7.13
C SER A 19 -27.88 -1.52 -6.02
N ARG A 20 -26.59 -1.81 -6.25
CA ARG A 20 -25.69 -2.49 -5.31
C ARG A 20 -24.71 -1.56 -4.60
N PHE A 21 -24.98 -0.25 -4.59
CA PHE A 21 -24.21 0.68 -3.77
C PHE A 21 -24.45 0.40 -2.30
N VAL A 22 -23.65 -0.51 -1.73
CA VAL A 22 -23.63 -0.82 -0.30
C VAL A 22 -22.96 0.35 0.42
N HIS A 23 -23.46 0.72 1.61
CA HIS A 23 -22.73 1.60 2.52
C HIS A 23 -21.36 0.98 2.80
N ILE A 24 -20.33 1.63 2.26
CA ILE A 24 -18.98 1.11 2.34
C ILE A 24 -18.41 1.45 3.73
N ASP A 25 -18.29 0.45 4.58
CA ASP A 25 -17.56 0.57 5.85
C ASP A 25 -16.07 0.80 5.54
N ARG A 26 -15.69 2.08 5.49
CA ARG A 26 -14.31 2.51 5.26
C ARG A 26 -13.64 2.87 6.59
N PRO A 27 -12.33 2.56 6.74
CA PRO A 27 -11.54 3.09 7.85
C PRO A 27 -11.56 4.62 7.87
N SER A 28 -11.48 5.22 9.06
CA SER A 28 -11.46 6.67 9.19
C SER A 28 -10.25 7.30 8.49
N ASN A 29 -10.42 8.51 7.95
CA ASN A 29 -9.32 9.23 7.29
C ASN A 29 -8.13 9.47 8.23
N ALA A 30 -8.39 9.65 9.53
CA ALA A 30 -7.35 9.79 10.55
C ALA A 30 -6.51 8.51 10.68
N SER A 31 -7.16 7.35 10.76
CA SER A 31 -6.49 6.03 10.81
C SER A 31 -5.64 5.80 9.56
N LEU A 32 -6.17 6.11 8.38
CA LEU A 32 -5.43 5.95 7.12
C LEU A 32 -4.23 6.90 7.02
N ARG A 33 -4.35 8.14 7.49
CA ARG A 33 -3.21 9.07 7.57
C ARG A 33 -2.15 8.55 8.54
N GLY A 34 -2.56 8.04 9.70
CA GLY A 34 -1.67 7.38 10.65
C GLY A 34 -0.91 6.22 10.00
N ALA A 35 -1.62 5.33 9.31
CA ALA A 35 -1.00 4.21 8.59
C ALA A 35 -0.01 4.66 7.51
N VAL A 36 -0.28 5.74 6.79
CA VAL A 36 0.68 6.32 5.83
C VAL A 36 1.94 6.81 6.54
N VAL A 37 1.80 7.57 7.63
CA VAL A 37 2.94 8.08 8.40
C VAL A 37 3.77 6.93 8.98
N THR A 38 3.11 5.95 9.60
CA THR A 38 3.78 4.76 10.13
C THR A 38 4.50 3.98 9.03
N GLY A 39 3.87 3.80 7.86
CA GLY A 39 4.49 3.14 6.72
C GLY A 39 5.74 3.87 6.20
N ILE A 40 5.72 5.20 6.19
CA ILE A 40 6.90 6.02 5.85
C ILE A 40 7.99 5.81 6.91
N ALA A 41 7.68 5.99 8.20
CA ALA A 41 8.64 5.82 9.29
C ALA A 41 9.31 4.43 9.29
N LEU A 42 8.53 3.36 9.09
CA LEU A 42 9.07 2.00 8.95
C LEU A 42 10.01 1.86 7.74
N SER A 43 9.71 2.53 6.63
CA SER A 43 10.59 2.51 5.45
C SER A 43 11.91 3.25 5.67
N PHE A 44 11.95 4.26 6.55
CA PHE A 44 13.21 4.87 6.99
C PHE A 44 14.06 3.85 7.75
N LEU A 45 13.50 3.20 8.77
CA LEU A 45 14.23 2.23 9.58
C LEU A 45 14.73 1.06 8.74
N PHE A 46 13.87 0.51 7.88
CA PHE A 46 14.25 -0.57 6.97
C PHE A 46 15.33 -0.14 5.98
N GLY A 47 15.19 1.06 5.38
CA GLY A 47 16.16 1.59 4.45
C GLY A 47 17.53 1.82 5.08
N ALA A 48 17.57 2.41 6.28
CA ALA A 48 18.81 2.60 7.02
C ALA A 48 19.47 1.26 7.33
N ALA A 49 18.73 0.32 7.92
CA ALA A 49 19.25 -1.00 8.27
C ALA A 49 19.78 -1.76 7.04
N ALA A 50 19.02 -1.77 5.93
CA ALA A 50 19.46 -2.42 4.69
C ALA A 50 20.69 -1.76 4.09
N GLY A 51 20.72 -0.42 4.04
CA GLY A 51 21.86 0.35 3.51
C GLY A 51 23.14 0.13 4.32
N GLY A 52 23.04 0.11 5.65
CA GLY A 52 24.17 -0.23 6.53
C GLY A 52 24.60 -1.69 6.41
N ALA A 53 23.65 -2.63 6.35
CA ALA A 53 23.94 -4.06 6.26
C ALA A 53 24.69 -4.45 4.98
N VAL A 54 24.42 -3.78 3.86
CA VAL A 54 25.13 -4.01 2.58
C VAL A 54 26.62 -3.67 2.67
N LEU A 55 27.01 -2.78 3.58
CA LEU A 55 28.40 -2.32 3.73
C LEU A 55 29.21 -3.13 4.75
N LEU A 56 28.54 -3.89 5.64
CA LEU A 56 29.16 -4.79 6.62
C LEU A 56 30.33 -5.63 6.09
N PRO A 57 30.21 -6.30 4.92
CA PRO A 57 31.27 -7.19 4.44
C PRO A 57 32.47 -6.48 3.80
N PHE A 58 32.40 -5.18 3.51
CA PHE A 58 33.43 -4.49 2.73
C PHE A 58 34.33 -3.60 3.58
N HIS A 59 33.76 -2.81 4.49
CA HIS A 59 34.52 -1.80 5.24
C HIS A 59 33.95 -1.61 6.66
N PRO A 60 34.17 -2.58 7.57
CA PRO A 60 33.57 -2.55 8.90
C PRO A 60 34.04 -1.41 9.80
N GLU A 61 35.19 -0.82 9.49
CA GLU A 61 35.82 0.19 10.36
C GLU A 61 35.56 1.63 9.90
N ASN A 62 34.91 1.84 8.74
CA ASN A 62 34.67 3.17 8.21
C ASN A 62 33.25 3.66 8.51
N GLU A 63 33.08 4.29 9.67
CA GLU A 63 31.81 4.83 10.15
C GLU A 63 31.13 5.80 9.16
N LEU A 64 31.92 6.64 8.48
CA LEU A 64 31.40 7.59 7.49
C LEU A 64 30.70 6.85 6.34
N LEU A 65 31.29 5.75 5.87
CA LEU A 65 30.72 4.96 4.80
C LEU A 65 29.38 4.34 5.22
N TYR A 66 29.25 3.87 6.46
CA TYR A 66 27.98 3.39 7.00
C TYR A 66 26.91 4.47 7.06
N LEU A 67 27.25 5.67 7.55
CA LEU A 67 26.31 6.80 7.59
C LEU A 67 25.80 7.14 6.18
N VAL A 68 26.69 7.16 5.19
CA VAL A 68 26.33 7.38 3.79
C VAL A 68 25.45 6.24 3.27
N GLY A 69 25.81 4.98 3.53
CA GLY A 69 25.02 3.82 3.11
C GLY A 69 23.62 3.80 3.72
N MET A 70 23.50 4.11 5.01
CA MET A 70 22.21 4.25 5.68
C MET A 70 21.37 5.38 5.06
N ALA A 71 21.96 6.55 4.81
CA ALA A 71 21.26 7.66 4.17
C ALA A 71 20.76 7.29 2.77
N VAL A 72 21.60 6.65 1.94
CA VAL A 72 21.21 6.16 0.61
C VAL A 72 20.10 5.12 0.73
N GLY A 73 20.23 4.17 1.66
CA GLY A 73 19.24 3.13 1.91
C GLY A 73 17.87 3.72 2.30
N VAL A 74 17.84 4.71 3.18
CA VAL A 74 16.62 5.47 3.54
C VAL A 74 15.97 6.08 2.31
N VAL A 75 16.74 6.79 1.49
CA VAL A 75 16.21 7.47 0.29
C VAL A 75 15.62 6.46 -0.68
N VAL A 76 16.35 5.37 -0.98
CA VAL A 76 15.89 4.33 -1.90
C VAL A 76 14.63 3.64 -1.37
N ALA A 77 14.63 3.23 -0.10
CA ALA A 77 13.49 2.56 0.51
C ALA A 77 12.22 3.44 0.49
N ASN A 78 12.35 4.74 0.76
CA ASN A 78 11.23 5.67 0.68
C ASN A 78 10.70 5.85 -0.73
N ILE A 79 11.59 6.02 -1.73
CA ILE A 79 11.18 6.14 -3.13
C ILE A 79 10.41 4.89 -3.57
N VAL A 80 10.91 3.70 -3.23
CA VAL A 80 10.25 2.43 -3.55
C VAL A 80 8.90 2.33 -2.83
N ASN A 81 8.86 2.58 -1.52
CA ASN A 81 7.65 2.52 -0.70
C ASN A 81 6.56 3.45 -1.23
N VAL A 82 6.88 4.72 -1.49
CA VAL A 82 5.93 5.70 -2.03
C VAL A 82 5.43 5.28 -3.41
N ARG A 83 6.32 4.85 -4.32
CA ARG A 83 5.91 4.42 -5.66
C ARG A 83 4.99 3.20 -5.63
N VAL A 84 5.31 2.20 -4.83
CA VAL A 84 4.51 0.98 -4.69
C VAL A 84 3.15 1.31 -4.07
N THR A 85 3.14 2.10 -3.00
CA THR A 85 1.93 2.51 -2.29
C THR A 85 1.02 3.35 -3.18
N LEU A 86 1.55 4.35 -3.91
CA LEU A 86 0.77 5.13 -4.88
C LEU A 86 0.20 4.27 -6.01
N ARG A 87 1.00 3.34 -6.56
CA ARG A 87 0.54 2.46 -7.65
C ARG A 87 -0.58 1.54 -7.20
N SER A 88 -0.47 0.98 -5.99
CA SER A 88 -1.52 0.19 -5.36
C SER A 88 -2.76 1.04 -5.12
N GLY A 89 -2.57 2.24 -4.57
CA GLY A 89 -3.64 3.16 -4.22
C GLY A 89 -4.45 3.67 -5.39
N ARG A 90 -3.82 3.99 -6.53
CA ARG A 90 -4.54 4.37 -7.75
C ARG A 90 -5.48 3.27 -8.22
N ARG A 91 -5.01 2.02 -8.25
CA ARG A 91 -5.84 0.86 -8.61
C ARG A 91 -7.00 0.69 -7.63
N ARG A 92 -6.70 0.78 -6.34
CA ARG A 92 -7.71 0.61 -5.29
C ARG A 92 -8.75 1.74 -5.29
N ARG A 93 -8.34 2.98 -5.57
CA ARG A 93 -9.22 4.13 -5.75
C ARG A 93 -10.19 3.92 -6.92
N GLU A 94 -9.69 3.45 -8.06
CA GLU A 94 -10.56 3.11 -9.20
C GLU A 94 -11.60 2.06 -8.82
N ASP A 95 -11.18 1.00 -8.10
CA ASP A 95 -12.09 -0.06 -7.69
C ASP A 95 -13.11 0.43 -6.66
N PHE A 96 -12.71 1.28 -5.72
CA PHE A 96 -13.58 1.91 -4.73
C PHE A 96 -14.65 2.80 -5.38
N ILE A 97 -14.25 3.67 -6.32
CA ILE A 97 -15.19 4.52 -7.07
C ILE A 97 -16.15 3.66 -7.89
N ARG A 98 -15.68 2.56 -8.49
CA ARG A 98 -16.53 1.62 -9.23
C ARG A 98 -17.54 0.89 -8.34
N CYS A 99 -17.30 0.79 -7.04
CA CYS A 99 -18.27 0.26 -6.08
C CYS A 99 -19.21 1.35 -5.53
N GLY A 100 -19.16 2.58 -6.06
CA GLY A 100 -19.98 3.72 -5.61
C GLY A 100 -19.41 4.50 -4.44
N GLY A 101 -18.17 4.23 -4.04
CA GLY A 101 -17.54 4.96 -2.95
C GLY A 101 -17.15 6.39 -3.34
N ASP A 102 -17.34 7.33 -2.41
CA ASP A 102 -16.88 8.71 -2.57
C ASP A 102 -15.40 8.87 -2.16
N PRO A 103 -14.48 9.15 -3.11
CA PRO A 103 -13.05 9.29 -2.83
C PRO A 103 -12.68 10.62 -2.15
N THR A 104 -13.64 11.52 -1.94
CA THR A 104 -13.38 12.85 -1.39
C THR A 104 -12.67 12.76 -0.02
N GLY A 105 -11.61 13.55 0.14
CA GLY A 105 -10.80 13.59 1.35
C GLY A 105 -9.74 12.48 1.49
N MET A 106 -9.63 11.57 0.51
CA MET A 106 -8.66 10.48 0.51
C MET A 106 -7.59 10.68 -0.57
N THR A 107 -6.33 10.46 -0.21
CA THR A 107 -5.21 10.50 -1.15
C THR A 107 -4.92 9.12 -1.72
N ASP A 108 -4.24 9.05 -2.87
CA ASP A 108 -3.77 7.78 -3.43
C ASP A 108 -2.91 6.99 -2.42
N MET A 109 -2.13 7.66 -1.56
CA MET A 109 -1.38 6.99 -0.49
C MET A 109 -2.30 6.33 0.53
N MET A 110 -3.37 7.03 0.94
CA MET A 110 -4.39 6.48 1.85
C MET A 110 -5.08 5.26 1.24
N PHE A 111 -5.40 5.31 -0.05
CA PHE A 111 -5.89 4.11 -0.77
C PHE A 111 -4.83 3.01 -0.86
N GLY A 112 -3.54 3.35 -0.95
CA GLY A 112 -2.46 2.38 -1.00
C GLY A 112 -2.36 1.53 0.26
N VAL A 113 -2.56 2.16 1.43
CA VAL A 113 -2.50 1.50 2.75
C VAL A 113 -3.84 0.86 3.18
N MET A 114 -4.95 1.25 2.56
CA MET A 114 -6.27 0.69 2.85
C MET A 114 -6.31 -0.82 2.52
N ARG A 115 -6.95 -1.65 3.34
CA ARG A 115 -7.03 -3.10 3.08
C ARG A 115 -8.23 -3.56 2.27
N GLY A 116 -9.15 -2.67 1.94
CA GLY A 116 -10.37 -3.05 1.21
C GLY A 116 -10.12 -3.52 -0.23
N GLN A 117 -11.01 -4.38 -0.69
CA GLN A 117 -11.01 -4.98 -2.02
C GLN A 117 -12.44 -5.04 -2.56
N ARG A 118 -12.55 -5.03 -3.89
CA ARG A 118 -13.82 -5.27 -4.58
C ARG A 118 -14.09 -6.78 -4.66
N THR A 119 -15.28 -7.22 -4.27
CA THR A 119 -15.74 -8.59 -4.43
C THR A 119 -16.18 -8.86 -5.87
N GLU A 120 -16.32 -10.14 -6.26
CA GLU A 120 -16.83 -10.52 -7.59
C GLU A 120 -18.25 -9.98 -7.85
N LYS A 121 -19.03 -9.78 -6.77
CA LYS A 121 -20.39 -9.22 -6.82
C LYS A 121 -20.42 -7.71 -7.05
N GLY A 122 -19.27 -7.04 -7.05
CA GLY A 122 -19.13 -5.60 -7.22
C GLY A 122 -19.23 -4.80 -5.92
N GLU A 123 -19.21 -5.47 -4.78
CA GLU A 123 -19.32 -4.82 -3.46
C GLU A 123 -17.92 -4.48 -2.93
N TRP A 124 -17.84 -3.44 -2.12
CA TRP A 124 -16.61 -3.14 -1.39
C TRP A 124 -16.56 -3.93 -0.09
N TYR A 125 -15.51 -4.70 0.10
CA TYR A 125 -15.27 -5.47 1.32
C TYR A 125 -13.94 -5.07 1.95
N VAL A 126 -13.95 -4.75 3.23
CA VAL A 126 -12.73 -4.64 4.03
C VAL A 126 -12.59 -5.94 4.81
N PRO A 127 -11.51 -6.73 4.58
CA PRO A 127 -11.29 -7.94 5.37
C PRO A 127 -11.26 -7.58 6.85
N GLU A 128 -12.13 -8.23 7.63
CA GLU A 128 -12.09 -8.14 9.08
C GLU A 128 -10.66 -8.43 9.53
N GLN A 129 -10.04 -7.43 10.17
CA GLN A 129 -8.85 -7.70 10.95
C GLN A 129 -9.31 -8.49 12.16
N GLY A 130 -8.63 -9.61 12.46
CA GLY A 130 -8.93 -10.42 13.63
C GLY A 130 -9.25 -9.54 14.84
N SER A 131 -10.41 -9.82 15.42
CA SER A 131 -11.04 -9.10 16.53
C SER A 131 -10.03 -8.57 17.55
N GLY A 132 -9.89 -7.26 17.56
CA GLY A 132 -9.21 -6.50 18.58
C GLY A 132 -9.77 -5.09 18.53
N ASP A 133 -11.05 -4.97 18.88
CA ASP A 133 -11.73 -3.77 19.36
C ASP A 133 -11.37 -2.43 18.69
N TYR A 134 -12.14 -2.08 17.67
CA TYR A 134 -12.46 -0.68 17.35
C TYR A 134 -13.89 -0.35 17.79
N GLN A 135 -14.26 -0.77 19.01
CA GLN A 135 -15.35 -0.16 19.76
C GLN A 135 -14.76 0.55 20.99
N GLY A 136 -14.52 1.85 20.81
CA GLY A 136 -14.49 2.88 21.86
C GLY A 136 -13.34 2.82 22.86
N ILE A 137 -12.31 3.65 22.64
CA ILE A 137 -11.84 4.76 23.54
C ILE A 137 -11.19 5.83 22.65
#